data_AF-A0A0C5XCC9-F1
#
_entry.id   AF-A0A0C5XCC9-F1
#
_cell.length_a   1.000
_cell.length_b   1.000
_cell.length_c   1.000
_cell.angle_alpha   90.00
_cell.angle_beta   90.00
_cell.angle_gamma   90.00
#
_symmetry.space_group_name_H-M   'P 1'
#
loop_
_entity.id
_entity.type
_entity.pdbx_description
1 polymer ?
#
loop_
_entity_poly.entity_id
_entity_poly.type
_entity_poly.pdbx_seq_one_letter_code
_entity_poly.pdbx_strand_id
1 'polypeptide(L)' 'MFATLLTRRGIADMSELADLLGLYAVATSQADEAEGMILGCWAGMLKDVAEHQDEPSDNDRPT' A
#
# COMPACT_ATOMS: atom_id res chain seq x y z
N MET A 1 -0.81 -8.00 8.14
CA MET A 1 -0.70 -9.43 7.75
C MET A 1 -0.79 -9.63 6.24
N PHE A 2 -1.82 -9.12 5.55
CA PHE A 2 -1.94 -9.24 4.08
C PHE A 2 -0.77 -8.58 3.34
N ALA A 3 -0.41 -7.35 3.72
CA ALA A 3 0.76 -6.63 3.21
C ALA A 3 2.05 -7.44 3.29
N THR A 4 2.34 -7.96 4.48
CA THR A 4 3.50 -8.78 4.79
C THR A 4 3.54 -10.10 4.00
N LEU A 5 2.39 -10.65 3.62
CA LEU A 5 2.28 -11.87 2.81
C LEU A 5 2.43 -11.59 1.31
N LEU A 6 2.00 -10.42 0.82
CA LEU A 6 2.13 -10.01 -0.58
C LEU A 6 3.58 -9.68 -0.92
N THR A 7 4.27 -8.91 -0.06
CA THR A 7 5.73 -8.66 -0.17
C THR A 7 6.52 -9.97 -0.09
N ARG A 8 6.20 -10.85 0.88
CA ARG A 8 6.92 -12.13 1.08
C ARG A 8 6.72 -13.14 -0.05
N ARG A 9 5.67 -12.99 -0.86
CA ARG A 9 5.36 -13.88 -2.00
C ARG A 9 5.80 -13.30 -3.34
N GLY A 10 6.32 -12.06 -3.38
CA GLY A 10 6.80 -11.39 -4.59
C GLY A 10 5.72 -11.18 -5.64
N ILE A 11 4.45 -11.05 -5.22
CA ILE A 11 3.30 -11.02 -6.13
C ILE A 11 3.05 -9.63 -6.72
N ALA A 12 3.37 -8.56 -5.99
CA ALA A 12 3.31 -7.17 -6.46
C ALA A 12 4.12 -6.28 -5.50
N ASP A 13 4.68 -5.18 -6.01
CA ASP A 13 5.24 -4.12 -5.18
C ASP A 13 4.14 -3.57 -4.25
N MET A 14 4.48 -3.34 -2.98
CA MET A 14 3.56 -2.80 -1.96
C MET A 14 2.97 -1.44 -2.40
N SER A 15 3.78 -0.66 -3.12
CA SER A 15 3.39 0.62 -3.73
C SER A 15 2.40 0.43 -4.88
N GLU A 16 2.65 -0.52 -5.78
CA GLU A 16 1.78 -0.83 -6.92
C GLU A 16 0.41 -1.33 -6.45
N LEU A 17 0.37 -2.14 -5.39
CA LEU A 17 -0.88 -2.56 -4.77
C LEU A 17 -1.66 -1.37 -4.18
N ALA A 18 -0.97 -0.44 -3.50
CA ALA A 18 -1.60 0.74 -2.92
C ALA A 18 -2.25 1.63 -3.99
N ASP A 19 -1.55 1.85 -5.10
CA ASP A 19 -2.05 2.66 -6.22
C ASP A 19 -3.27 1.99 -6.90
N LEU A 20 -3.23 0.67 -7.12
CA LEU A 20 -4.38 -0.10 -7.61
C LEU A 20 -5.59 -0.03 -6.68
N LEU A 21 -5.36 -0.15 -5.37
CA LEU A 21 -6.43 -0.06 -4.38
C LEU A 21 -7.05 1.34 -4.36
N GLY A 22 -6.24 2.39 -4.53
CA GLY A 22 -6.71 3.77 -4.65
C GLY A 22 -7.59 3.99 -5.88
N LEU A 23 -7.25 3.41 -7.02
CA LEU A 23 -8.10 3.46 -8.22
C LEU A 23 -9.43 2.73 -7.99
N TYR A 24 -9.38 1.57 -7.32
CA TYR A 24 -10.59 0.79 -7.01
C TYR A 24 -11.49 1.52 -6.01
N ALA A 25 -10.92 2.26 -5.06
CA ALA A 25 -11.65 3.12 -4.15
C ALA A 25 -12.49 4.18 -4.90
N VAL A 26 -11.88 4.86 -5.88
CA VAL A 26 -12.57 5.86 -6.72
C VAL A 26 -13.63 5.22 -7.62
N ALA A 27 -13.35 4.05 -8.19
CA ALA A 27 -14.32 3.32 -8.99
C ALA A 27 -15.53 2.89 -8.16
N THR A 28 -15.29 2.38 -6.94
CA THR A 28 -16.32 1.86 -6.05
C THR A 28 -17.13 2.97 -5.39
N SER A 29 -16.52 4.12 -5.06
CA SER A 29 -17.24 5.25 -4.47
C SER A 29 -18.35 5.82 -5.34
N GLN A 30 -18.35 5.52 -6.65
CA GLN A 30 -19.43 5.89 -7.56
C GLN A 30 -20.70 5.05 -7.35
N ALA A 31 -20.58 3.84 -6.79
CA ALA A 31 -21.68 2.92 -6.50
C ALA A 31 -22.00 2.85 -5.00
N ASP A 32 -20.96 2.84 -4.15
CA ASP A 32 -21.05 2.84 -2.70
C ASP A 32 -19.92 3.68 -2.10
N GLU A 33 -20.28 4.84 -1.57
CA GLU A 33 -19.33 5.81 -1.00
C GLU A 33 -18.61 5.25 0.25
N ALA A 34 -19.30 4.45 1.07
CA ALA A 34 -18.72 3.89 2.29
C ALA A 34 -17.68 2.82 1.97
N GLU A 35 -17.97 1.95 1.00
CA GLU A 35 -17.03 0.94 0.53
C GLU A 35 -15.81 1.60 -0.15
N GLY A 36 -16.04 2.63 -0.96
CA GLY A 36 -14.97 3.44 -1.56
C GLY A 36 -14.04 4.08 -0.52
N MET A 37 -14.60 4.64 0.56
CA MET A 37 -13.80 5.22 1.65
C MET A 37 -12.94 4.17 2.37
N ILE A 38 -13.47 2.98 2.64
CA ILE A 38 -12.72 1.91 3.30
C ILE A 38 -11.53 1.49 2.43
N LEU A 39 -11.76 1.32 1.13
CA LEU A 39 -10.71 0.98 0.17
C LEU A 39 -9.65 2.10 0.08
N GLY A 40 -10.06 3.37 0.07
CA GLY A 40 -9.13 4.50 0.06
C GLY A 40 -8.28 4.56 1.34
N CYS A 41 -8.87 4.27 2.50
CA CYS A 41 -8.15 4.19 3.77
C CYS A 41 -7.10 3.07 3.75
N TRP A 42 -7.44 1.91 3.19
CA TRP A 42 -6.49 0.81 3.03
C TRP A 42 -5.38 1.14 2.04
N ALA A 43 -5.69 1.81 0.93
CA ALA A 43 -4.69 2.29 -0.03
C ALA A 43 -3.66 3.19 0.65
N GLY A 44 -4.12 4.17 1.45
CA GLY A 44 -3.25 5.07 2.20
C GLY A 44 -2.34 4.35 3.20
N MET A 45 -2.89 3.41 3.98
CA MET A 45 -2.09 2.62 4.93
C MET A 45 -1.03 1.75 4.22
N LEU A 46 -1.35 1.19 3.06
CA LEU A 46 -0.40 0.38 2.30
C LEU A 46 0.73 1.24 1.71
N LYS A 47 0.41 2.45 1.27
CA LYS A 47 1.39 3.42 0.77
C LYS A 47 2.37 3.86 1.86
N ASP A 48 1.86 4.17 3.06
CA ASP A 48 2.68 4.48 4.22
C ASP A 48 3.62 3.33 4.58
N VAL A 49 3.13 2.09 4.57
CA VAL A 49 3.97 0.89 4.81
C VAL A 49 5.02 0.68 3.71
N ALA A 50 4.70 0.97 2.45
CA ALA A 50 5.65 0.87 1.35
C ALA A 50 6.79 1.89 1.51
N GLU A 51 6.45 3.14 1.85
CA GLU A 51 7.42 4.22 2.07
C GLU A 51 8.38 3.90 3.23
N HIS A 52 7.90 3.26 4.31
CA HIS A 52 8.74 2.83 5.43
C HIS A 52 9.59 1.58 5.16
N GLN A 53 9.30 0.81 4.09
CA GLN A 53 10.12 -0.33 3.68
C GLN A 53 11.31 0.08 2.80
N ASP A 54 11.20 1.22 2.13
CA ASP A 54 12.26 1.78 1.27
C ASP A 54 13.26 2.66 2.04
N GLU A 55 13.04 2.93 3.33
CA GLU A 55 14.04 3.61 4.15
C GLU A 55 15.31 2.73 4.31
N PRO A 56 16.47 3.16 3.81
CA PRO A 56 17.70 2.40 3.95
C PRO A 56 18.07 2.34 5.43
N SER A 57 18.28 1.13 5.93
CA SER A 57 18.78 0.92 7.29
C SER A 57 20.08 1.72 7.47
N ASP A 58 20.15 2.61 8.48
CA ASP A 58 21.26 3.53 8.83
C ASP A 58 22.60 2.82 9.17
N ASN A 59 22.77 1.55 8.79
CA ASN A 59 23.97 0.73 9.01
C ASN A 59 24.98 0.77 7.84
N ASP A 60 24.69 1.49 6.75
CA ASP A 60 25.60 1.67 5.60
C ASP A 60 26.38 3.00 5.60
N ARG A 61 26.46 3.69 6.76
CA ARG A 61 27.36 4.85 6.90
C ARG A 61 28.81 4.37 7.05
N PRO A 62 29.74 4.73 6.13
CA PRO A 62 31.14 4.42 6.33
C PRO A 62 31.68 5.28 7.48
N THR A 63 32.12 4.62 8.56
CA THR A 63 32.97 5.22 9.62
C THR A 63 34.37 5.46 9.10
#